data_AF-A0AAP9Y944-F1
#
_entry.id   AF-A0AAP9Y944-F1
#
_cell.length_a   1.000
_cell.length_b   1.000
_cell.length_c   1.000
_cell.angle_alpha   90.00
_cell.angle_beta   90.00
_cell.angle_gamma   90.00
#
_symmetry.space_group_name_H-M   'P 1'
#
loop_
_entity.id
_entity.type
_entity.pdbx_description
1 polymer ?
#
loop_
_entity_poly.entity_id
_entity_poly.type
_entity_poly.pdbx_seq_one_letter_code
_entity_poly.pdbx_strand_id
1 'polypeptide(L)'
;MKIRSLLAVSLMLSATHALAATEIIQLNYRMADELLPMAQSVIGDDGRIHAHGNQLIVNAPAAQLRELRELLEQLDTPPRRLLISIDSGEARTGERRGYAVDGSVDAGNVEIEAGRGPIHGENRVRILNRSTDRRGDALQQIQATEGYPALIQTGQSVPLHTTHIAPYGRLHRETHYRDVTHGVYVIARISGDIVHITLSSNNDRVDRSHPGVIDVQRLDTQVSGHLGEWIELGNARESRQSDQQGLLRQHSASSQEELSMRLKVEALE
;
A
#
# COMPACT_ATOMS: atom_id res chain seq x y z
N MET A 1 37.97 -39.41 -58.57
CA MET A 1 36.55 -39.71 -58.25
C MET A 1 36.29 -40.12 -56.79
N LYS A 2 37.28 -40.52 -55.98
CA LYS A 2 37.06 -41.02 -54.60
C LYS A 2 36.80 -39.95 -53.53
N ILE A 3 37.29 -38.72 -53.71
CA ILE A 3 37.11 -37.60 -52.75
C ILE A 3 35.67 -37.07 -52.70
N ARG A 4 34.95 -37.08 -53.84
CA ARG A 4 33.54 -36.65 -53.89
C ARG A 4 32.62 -37.61 -53.13
N SER A 5 32.90 -38.90 -53.18
CA SER A 5 32.17 -39.93 -52.44
C SER A 5 32.41 -39.85 -50.93
N LEU A 6 33.64 -39.51 -50.51
CA LEU A 6 33.98 -39.29 -49.10
C LEU A 6 33.29 -38.04 -48.50
N LEU A 7 33.18 -36.97 -49.28
CA LEU A 7 32.51 -35.74 -48.85
C LEU A 7 30.98 -35.93 -48.72
N ALA A 8 30.38 -36.74 -49.59
CA ALA A 8 28.95 -37.07 -49.53
C ALA A 8 28.59 -37.93 -48.31
N VAL A 9 29.46 -38.87 -47.91
CA VAL A 9 29.24 -39.69 -46.71
C VAL A 9 29.44 -38.86 -45.43
N SER A 10 30.40 -37.93 -45.41
CA SER A 10 30.60 -37.01 -44.28
C SER A 10 29.42 -36.07 -44.06
N LEU A 11 28.75 -35.64 -45.14
CA LEU A 11 27.58 -34.75 -45.07
C LEU A 11 26.31 -35.48 -44.61
N MET A 12 26.18 -36.79 -44.89
CA MET A 12 25.06 -37.59 -44.39
C MET A 12 25.20 -37.99 -42.92
N LEU A 13 26.42 -38.08 -42.38
CA LEU A 13 26.61 -38.30 -40.94
C LEU A 13 26.32 -37.05 -40.08
N SER A 14 26.25 -35.86 -40.68
CA SER A 14 25.93 -34.61 -39.95
C SER A 14 24.43 -34.39 -39.76
N ALA A 15 23.58 -35.25 -40.33
CA ALA A 15 22.13 -35.13 -40.34
C ALA A 15 21.44 -35.95 -39.23
N THR A 16 22.00 -35.98 -38.02
CA THR A 16 21.21 -36.32 -36.84
C THR A 16 20.17 -35.21 -36.64
N HIS A 17 19.02 -35.37 -37.28
CA HIS A 17 17.85 -34.55 -37.04
C HIS A 17 17.52 -34.64 -35.54
N ALA A 18 17.68 -33.54 -34.83
CA ALA A 18 17.07 -33.35 -33.53
C ALA A 18 15.55 -33.52 -33.73
N LEU A 19 15.02 -34.69 -33.37
CA LEU A 19 13.59 -34.93 -33.38
C LEU A 19 12.99 -34.06 -32.28
N ALA A 20 12.46 -32.90 -32.68
CA ALA A 20 11.68 -32.05 -31.80
C ALA A 20 10.36 -32.75 -31.50
N ALA A 21 10.17 -33.16 -30.25
CA ALA A 21 8.93 -33.76 -29.79
C ALA A 21 8.02 -32.67 -29.23
N THR A 22 6.74 -32.70 -29.62
CA THR A 22 5.72 -31.86 -28.99
C THR A 22 5.15 -32.59 -27.80
N GLU A 23 5.29 -32.02 -26.61
CA GLU A 23 4.79 -32.56 -25.36
C GLU A 23 3.94 -31.53 -24.62
N ILE A 24 2.91 -32.01 -23.91
CA ILE A 24 2.06 -31.19 -23.04
C ILE A 24 2.44 -31.52 -21.60
N ILE A 25 3.00 -30.55 -20.90
CA ILE A 25 3.36 -30.66 -19.49
C ILE A 25 2.27 -30.00 -18.65
N GLN A 26 1.64 -30.78 -17.77
CA GLN A 26 0.58 -30.32 -16.89
C GLN A 26 1.17 -29.80 -15.57
N LEU A 27 0.81 -28.58 -15.18
CA LEU A 27 1.12 -27.98 -13.88
C LEU A 27 -0.08 -28.13 -12.94
N ASN A 28 0.21 -28.24 -11.64
CA ASN A 28 -0.78 -28.54 -10.60
C ASN A 28 -1.09 -27.31 -9.74
N TYR A 29 -0.08 -26.48 -9.43
CA TYR A 29 -0.19 -25.41 -8.45
C TYR A 29 0.05 -24.03 -9.04
N ARG A 30 0.87 -23.93 -10.08
CA ARG A 30 1.20 -22.66 -10.75
C ARG A 30 0.61 -22.57 -12.14
N MET A 31 0.36 -21.34 -12.59
CA MET A 31 -0.05 -21.07 -13.97
C MET A 31 1.14 -21.14 -14.91
N ALA A 32 0.89 -21.61 -16.13
CA ALA A 32 1.92 -21.76 -17.14
C ALA A 32 2.60 -20.42 -17.47
N ASP A 33 1.84 -19.32 -17.44
CA ASP A 33 2.36 -17.97 -17.70
C ASP A 33 3.39 -17.49 -16.66
N GLU A 34 3.28 -17.95 -15.41
CA GLU A 34 4.24 -17.59 -14.34
C GLU A 34 5.58 -18.30 -14.52
N LEU A 35 5.54 -19.54 -15.01
CA LEU A 35 6.73 -20.37 -15.22
C LEU A 35 7.33 -20.20 -16.63
N LEU A 36 6.58 -19.62 -17.57
CA LEU A 36 6.97 -19.47 -18.97
C LEU A 36 8.35 -18.82 -19.15
N PRO A 37 8.73 -17.72 -18.46
CA PRO A 37 10.04 -17.11 -18.64
C PRO A 37 11.19 -18.02 -18.20
N MET A 38 11.01 -18.76 -17.10
CA MET A 38 12.01 -19.71 -16.60
C MET A 38 12.11 -20.93 -17.51
N ALA A 39 10.97 -21.47 -17.93
CA ALA A 39 10.91 -22.59 -18.87
C ALA A 39 11.51 -22.23 -20.25
N GLN A 40 11.27 -21.02 -20.75
CA GLN A 40 11.87 -20.52 -21.98
C GLN A 40 13.40 -20.43 -21.89
N SER A 41 13.94 -20.08 -20.71
CA SER A 41 15.38 -19.98 -20.51
C SER A 41 16.10 -21.33 -20.60
N VAL A 42 15.43 -22.43 -20.22
CA VAL A 42 15.95 -23.81 -20.33
C VAL A 42 15.90 -24.31 -21.77
N ILE A 43 14.81 -24.01 -22.49
CA ILE A 43 14.61 -24.44 -23.88
C ILE A 43 15.51 -23.66 -24.84
N GLY A 44 15.76 -22.37 -24.55
CA GLY A 44 16.52 -21.47 -25.42
C GLY A 44 15.80 -21.21 -26.75
N ASP A 45 16.58 -20.97 -27.81
CA ASP A 45 16.07 -20.70 -29.16
C ASP A 45 15.79 -21.98 -29.98
N ASP A 46 16.22 -23.13 -29.47
CA ASP A 46 16.14 -24.43 -30.17
C ASP A 46 14.77 -25.11 -30.03
N GLY A 47 13.85 -24.52 -29.27
CA GLY A 47 12.50 -25.04 -29.05
C GLY A 47 11.46 -23.94 -28.88
N ARG A 48 10.19 -24.33 -29.04
CA ARG A 48 9.04 -23.44 -28.88
C ARG A 48 8.26 -23.84 -27.65
N ILE A 49 7.90 -22.88 -26.82
CA ILE A 49 7.06 -23.11 -25.65
C ILE A 49 5.88 -22.14 -25.66
N HIS A 50 4.70 -22.68 -25.34
CA HIS A 50 3.47 -21.93 -25.26
C HIS A 50 2.75 -22.26 -23.95
N ALA A 51 2.34 -21.23 -23.23
CA ALA A 51 1.51 -21.37 -22.05
C ALA A 51 0.02 -21.42 -22.43
N HIS A 52 -0.72 -22.33 -21.81
CA HIS A 52 -2.17 -22.42 -21.94
C HIS A 52 -2.80 -22.80 -20.60
N GLY A 53 -3.23 -21.80 -19.82
CA GLY A 53 -3.78 -22.01 -18.48
C GLY A 53 -2.74 -22.61 -17.53
N ASN A 54 -2.94 -23.86 -17.13
CA ASN A 54 -2.00 -24.62 -16.31
C ASN A 54 -1.19 -25.66 -17.12
N GLN A 55 -1.18 -25.57 -18.45
CA GLN A 55 -0.41 -26.45 -19.32
C GLN A 55 0.70 -25.68 -20.06
N LEU A 56 1.87 -26.30 -20.16
CA LEU A 56 2.95 -25.87 -21.04
C LEU A 56 3.00 -26.80 -22.25
N ILE A 57 2.78 -26.24 -23.43
CA ILE A 57 2.91 -26.94 -24.71
C ILE A 57 4.32 -26.66 -25.21
N VAL A 58 5.17 -27.69 -25.24
CA VAL A 58 6.59 -27.56 -25.51
C VAL A 58 6.96 -28.37 -26.74
N ASN A 59 7.67 -27.77 -27.67
CA ASN A 59 8.28 -28.44 -28.82
C ASN A 59 9.80 -28.27 -28.72
N ALA A 60 10.51 -29.33 -28.32
CA ALA A 60 11.95 -29.29 -28.09
C ALA A 60 12.59 -30.69 -28.21
N PRO A 61 13.93 -30.79 -28.29
CA PRO A 61 14.64 -32.07 -28.21
C PRO A 61 14.39 -32.78 -26.86
N ALA A 62 14.33 -34.12 -26.89
CA ALA A 62 14.04 -34.94 -25.71
C ALA A 62 14.99 -34.74 -24.51
N ALA A 63 16.22 -34.27 -24.73
CA ALA A 63 17.14 -33.94 -23.65
C ALA A 63 16.67 -32.71 -22.85
N GLN A 64 16.27 -31.64 -23.55
CA GLN A 64 15.76 -30.41 -22.93
C GLN A 64 14.39 -30.61 -22.28
N LEU A 65 13.53 -31.46 -22.85
CA LEU A 65 12.25 -31.80 -22.23
C LEU A 65 12.43 -32.49 -20.87
N ARG A 66 13.44 -33.36 -20.72
CA ARG A 66 13.76 -33.98 -19.43
C ARG A 66 14.25 -32.94 -18.41
N GLU A 67 15.17 -32.07 -18.81
CA GLU A 67 15.69 -30.99 -17.96
C GLU A 67 14.57 -30.03 -17.53
N LEU A 68 13.69 -29.64 -18.46
CA LEU A 68 12.53 -28.81 -18.15
C LEU A 68 11.60 -29.50 -17.15
N ARG A 69 11.35 -30.81 -17.29
CA ARG A 69 10.50 -31.55 -16.34
C ARG A 69 11.12 -31.58 -14.94
N GLU A 70 12.41 -31.88 -14.84
CA GLU A 70 13.14 -31.89 -13.56
C GLU A 70 13.12 -30.51 -12.89
N LEU A 71 13.18 -29.43 -13.66
CA LEU A 71 13.02 -28.06 -13.14
C LEU A 71 11.59 -27.80 -12.67
N LEU A 72 10.58 -28.16 -13.46
CA LEU A 72 9.18 -27.89 -13.14
C LEU A 72 8.73 -28.66 -11.88
N GLU A 73 9.24 -29.87 -11.64
CA GLU A 73 8.97 -30.63 -10.41
C GLU A 73 9.43 -29.89 -9.15
N GLN A 74 10.47 -29.05 -9.24
CA GLN A 74 10.96 -28.25 -8.10
C GLN A 74 10.22 -26.92 -7.94
N LEU A 75 9.65 -26.39 -9.01
CA LEU A 75 9.00 -25.08 -9.02
C LEU A 75 7.48 -25.16 -8.82
N ASP A 76 6.82 -26.22 -9.29
CA ASP A 76 5.39 -26.46 -9.14
C ASP A 76 5.08 -27.05 -7.75
N THR A 77 5.37 -26.26 -6.72
CA THR A 77 5.08 -26.58 -5.32
C THR A 77 3.77 -25.92 -4.88
N PRO A 78 2.99 -26.54 -3.96
CA PRO A 78 1.77 -25.94 -3.44
C PRO A 78 2.05 -24.60 -2.74
N PRO A 79 1.35 -23.51 -3.13
CA PRO A 79 1.49 -22.24 -2.45
C PRO A 79 0.88 -22.32 -1.04
N ARG A 80 1.51 -21.66 -0.07
CA ARG A 80 0.97 -21.61 1.29
C ARG A 80 -0.13 -20.57 1.40
N ARG A 81 -1.16 -20.87 2.19
CA ARG A 81 -2.15 -19.87 2.61
C ARG A 81 -1.58 -19.08 3.77
N LEU A 82 -1.75 -17.76 3.74
CA LEU A 82 -1.19 -16.85 4.71
C LEU A 82 -2.30 -16.03 5.37
N LEU A 83 -2.22 -15.88 6.68
CA LEU A 83 -2.95 -14.89 7.44
C LEU A 83 -2.01 -13.74 7.78
N ILE A 84 -2.30 -12.57 7.23
CA ILE A 84 -1.53 -11.35 7.45
C ILE A 84 -2.33 -10.51 8.46
N SER A 85 -1.77 -10.36 9.65
CA SER A 85 -2.31 -9.49 10.70
C SER A 85 -1.49 -8.21 10.76
N ILE A 86 -2.14 -7.07 10.55
CA ILE A 86 -1.54 -5.74 10.67
C ILE A 86 -2.11 -5.10 11.91
N ASP A 87 -1.24 -4.64 12.80
CA ASP A 87 -1.64 -3.82 13.92
C ASP A 87 -1.08 -2.41 13.74
N SER A 88 -2.00 -1.46 13.63
CA SER A 88 -1.71 -0.04 13.53
C SER A 88 -2.06 0.61 14.87
N GLY A 89 -1.03 0.96 15.61
CA GLY A 89 -1.14 1.74 16.83
C GLY A 89 -1.04 3.22 16.49
N GLU A 90 -2.11 3.96 16.77
CA GLU A 90 -2.11 5.42 16.65
C GLU A 90 -2.25 6.04 18.05
N ALA A 91 -1.17 6.65 18.52
CA ALA A 91 -1.16 7.43 19.74
C ALA A 91 -1.22 8.91 19.40
N ARG A 92 -2.31 9.57 19.80
CA ARG A 92 -2.44 11.02 19.68
C ARG A 92 -2.61 11.66 21.04
N THR A 93 -1.67 12.53 21.39
CA THR A 93 -1.74 13.38 22.58
C THR A 93 -1.80 14.84 22.12
N GLY A 94 -2.83 15.55 22.57
CA GLY A 94 -3.03 16.96 22.27
C GLY A 94 -3.21 17.78 23.54
N GLU A 95 -2.49 18.89 23.64
CA GLU A 95 -2.66 19.89 24.69
C GLU A 95 -3.06 21.23 24.05
N ARG A 96 -4.17 21.80 24.51
CA ARG A 96 -4.62 23.14 24.13
C ARG A 96 -4.62 24.04 25.36
N ARG A 97 -3.84 25.11 25.30
CA ARG A 97 -3.81 26.20 26.29
C ARG A 97 -4.27 27.49 25.64
N GLY A 98 -5.14 28.23 26.31
CA GLY A 98 -5.65 29.50 25.81
C GLY A 98 -5.86 30.51 26.93
N TYR A 99 -5.52 31.76 26.63
CA TYR A 99 -5.81 32.92 27.45
C TYR A 99 -6.77 33.82 26.70
N ALA A 100 -7.94 34.05 27.29
CA ALA A 100 -8.90 35.03 26.78
C ALA A 100 -9.00 36.19 27.78
N VAL A 101 -8.83 37.40 27.26
CA VAL A 101 -9.14 38.64 27.96
C VAL A 101 -10.33 39.25 27.25
N ASP A 102 -11.46 39.31 27.94
CA ASP A 102 -12.64 40.01 27.43
C ASP A 102 -12.43 41.51 27.65
N GLY A 103 -12.41 42.29 26.56
CA GLY A 103 -12.26 43.74 26.60
C GLY A 103 -13.03 44.38 25.45
N SER A 104 -13.91 45.33 25.77
CA SER A 104 -14.61 46.15 24.78
C SER A 104 -13.77 47.39 24.47
N VAL A 105 -13.57 47.69 23.18
CA VAL A 105 -12.93 48.93 22.74
C VAL A 105 -13.97 49.78 22.02
N ASP A 106 -14.41 50.86 22.67
CA ASP A 106 -15.23 51.90 22.06
C ASP A 106 -14.31 52.89 21.33
N ALA A 107 -14.09 52.65 20.04
CA ALA A 107 -13.61 53.68 19.13
C ALA A 107 -14.81 54.16 18.32
N GLY A 108 -15.11 55.45 18.39
CA GLY A 108 -16.26 56.07 17.73
C GLY A 108 -16.54 55.45 16.35
N ASN A 109 -17.81 55.11 16.14
CA ASN A 109 -18.42 54.59 14.90
C ASN A 109 -17.96 53.22 14.37
N VAL A 110 -17.28 52.36 15.14
CA VAL A 110 -17.09 50.93 14.79
C VAL A 110 -17.24 50.04 16.04
N GLU A 111 -18.31 49.25 16.12
CA GLU A 111 -18.52 48.21 17.14
C GLU A 111 -17.98 46.87 16.62
N ILE A 112 -16.94 46.34 17.24
CA ILE A 112 -16.38 45.02 16.91
C ILE A 112 -16.78 44.04 18.03
N GLU A 113 -17.88 43.32 17.83
CA GLU A 113 -18.41 42.36 18.80
C GLU A 113 -17.63 41.02 18.73
N ALA A 114 -16.67 40.84 19.62
CA ALA A 114 -15.89 39.60 19.76
C ALA A 114 -16.40 38.72 20.92
N GLY A 115 -17.56 38.08 20.75
CA GLY A 115 -18.01 36.96 21.59
C GLY A 115 -19.22 37.25 22.47
N ARG A 116 -20.27 36.46 22.27
CA ARG A 116 -21.54 36.51 22.98
C ARG A 116 -21.37 36.03 24.43
N GLY A 117 -21.29 36.95 25.38
CA GLY A 117 -21.32 36.71 26.83
C GLY A 117 -22.02 37.88 27.55
N PRO A 118 -22.75 37.64 28.67
CA PRO A 118 -23.59 38.67 29.28
C PRO A 118 -22.75 39.80 29.88
N ILE A 119 -23.12 41.03 29.51
CA ILE A 119 -22.44 42.29 29.85
C ILE A 119 -22.70 42.61 31.32
N HIS A 120 -21.71 42.35 32.18
CA HIS A 120 -21.50 42.98 33.49
C HIS A 120 -19.99 43.25 33.60
N GLY A 121 -19.62 44.50 33.91
CA GLY A 121 -18.26 45.06 33.80
C GLY A 121 -17.23 44.50 34.77
N GLU A 122 -16.93 43.21 34.68
CA GLU A 122 -15.85 42.54 35.40
C GLU A 122 -14.83 42.02 34.40
N ASN A 123 -13.59 42.52 34.47
CA ASN A 123 -12.46 41.97 33.72
C ASN A 123 -12.18 40.54 34.22
N ARG A 124 -12.73 39.53 33.52
CA ARG A 124 -12.52 38.12 33.86
C ARG A 124 -11.51 37.50 32.91
N VAL A 125 -10.35 37.13 33.43
CA VAL A 125 -9.37 36.34 32.68
C VAL A 125 -9.78 34.88 32.75
N ARG A 126 -10.04 34.25 31.59
CA ARG A 126 -10.36 32.82 31.52
C ARG A 126 -9.18 32.04 30.95
N ILE A 127 -8.66 31.10 31.75
CA ILE A 127 -7.64 30.14 31.31
C ILE A 127 -8.35 28.85 30.86
N LEU A 128 -8.11 28.44 29.62
CA LEU A 128 -8.66 27.22 29.03
C LEU A 128 -7.53 26.20 28.86
N ASN A 129 -7.56 25.11 29.63
CA ASN A 129 -6.65 23.97 29.49
C ASN A 129 -7.45 22.74 29.10
N ARG A 130 -7.13 22.13 27.96
CA ARG A 130 -7.74 20.87 27.51
C ARG A 130 -6.66 19.92 27.02
N SER A 131 -6.51 18.78 27.68
CA SER A 131 -5.73 17.63 27.21
C SER A 131 -6.63 16.62 26.51
N THR A 132 -6.10 15.87 25.55
CA THR A 132 -6.80 14.77 24.89
C THR A 132 -5.81 13.67 24.58
N ASP A 133 -6.04 12.49 25.14
CA ASP A 133 -5.29 11.28 24.85
C ASP A 133 -6.20 10.28 24.12
N ARG A 134 -5.84 9.93 22.88
CA ARG A 134 -6.55 8.91 22.09
C ARG A 134 -5.54 7.84 21.68
N ARG A 135 -5.81 6.60 22.10
CA ARG A 135 -5.13 5.39 21.64
C ARG A 135 -6.11 4.59 20.79
N GLY A 136 -5.79 4.45 19.51
CA GLY A 136 -6.52 3.57 18.60
C GLY A 136 -5.64 2.38 18.29
N ASP A 137 -6.00 1.21 18.79
CA ASP A 137 -5.41 -0.06 18.36
C ASP A 137 -6.35 -0.62 17.27
N ALA A 138 -5.85 -0.70 16.03
CA ALA A 138 -6.61 -1.23 14.91
C ALA A 138 -5.88 -2.46 14.34
N LEU A 139 -6.35 -3.64 14.78
CA LEU A 139 -5.94 -4.93 14.24
C LEU A 139 -6.76 -5.22 12.98
N GLN A 140 -6.08 -5.33 11.85
CA GLN A 140 -6.64 -5.73 10.56
C GLN A 140 -6.09 -7.09 10.16
N GLN A 141 -6.92 -7.93 9.54
CA GLN A 141 -6.52 -9.26 9.11
C GLN A 141 -6.94 -9.50 7.67
N ILE A 142 -6.03 -10.09 6.89
CA ILE A 142 -6.24 -10.40 5.48
C ILE A 142 -5.69 -11.80 5.21
N GLN A 143 -6.47 -12.64 4.54
CA GLN A 143 -5.94 -13.91 4.02
C GLN A 143 -5.39 -13.69 2.61
N ALA A 144 -4.19 -14.19 2.37
CA ALA A 144 -3.49 -14.09 1.10
C ALA A 144 -2.88 -15.44 0.71
N THR A 145 -2.70 -15.66 -0.58
CA THR A 145 -1.89 -16.77 -1.08
C THR A 145 -0.45 -16.29 -1.22
N GLU A 146 0.51 -17.11 -0.82
CA GLU A 146 1.93 -16.80 -0.97
C GLU A 146 2.28 -16.34 -2.40
N GLY A 147 2.96 -15.21 -2.52
CA GLY A 147 3.39 -14.62 -3.78
C GLY A 147 2.35 -13.78 -4.51
N TYR A 148 1.08 -13.82 -4.09
CA TYR A 148 -0.01 -13.07 -4.70
C TYR A 148 -0.37 -11.81 -3.89
N PRO A 149 -0.80 -10.74 -4.57
CA PRO A 149 -1.21 -9.52 -3.90
C PRO A 149 -2.55 -9.68 -3.19
N ALA A 150 -2.65 -9.10 -1.99
CA ALA A 150 -3.90 -8.97 -1.25
C ALA A 150 -4.14 -7.49 -0.89
N LEU A 151 -5.39 -7.04 -1.03
CA LEU A 151 -5.80 -5.67 -0.75
C LEU A 151 -7.08 -5.68 0.09
N ILE A 152 -7.06 -4.96 1.20
CA ILE A 152 -8.27 -4.53 1.90
C ILE A 152 -8.33 -3.02 1.86
N GLN A 153 -9.46 -2.47 1.42
CA GLN A 153 -9.64 -1.02 1.36
C GLN A 153 -11.08 -0.66 1.68
N THR A 154 -11.24 0.31 2.57
CA THR A 154 -12.53 0.88 2.96
C THR A 154 -12.47 2.38 2.73
N GLY A 155 -13.60 3.02 2.42
CA GLY A 155 -13.60 4.46 2.22
C GLY A 155 -14.99 5.06 2.12
N GLN A 156 -15.02 6.36 1.93
CA GLN A 156 -16.22 7.14 1.71
C GLN A 156 -15.97 8.19 0.64
N SER A 157 -16.99 8.52 -0.15
CA SER A 157 -16.93 9.61 -1.11
C SER A 157 -17.50 10.88 -0.49
N VAL A 158 -16.67 11.91 -0.32
CA VAL A 158 -17.06 13.17 0.30
C VAL A 158 -17.19 14.29 -0.73
N PRO A 159 -18.26 15.11 -0.65
CA PRO A 159 -18.45 16.24 -1.55
C PRO A 159 -17.57 17.43 -1.14
N LEU A 160 -16.69 17.84 -2.04
CA LEU A 160 -15.88 19.04 -1.94
C LEU A 160 -16.55 20.16 -2.74
N HIS A 161 -16.82 21.27 -2.07
CA HIS A 161 -17.46 22.43 -2.68
C HIS A 161 -16.40 23.47 -3.03
N THR A 162 -16.25 23.80 -4.30
CA THR A 162 -15.40 24.90 -4.75
C THR A 162 -16.28 26.07 -5.18
N THR A 163 -15.88 27.29 -4.81
CA THR A 163 -16.59 28.50 -5.20
C THR A 163 -15.64 29.36 -6.01
N HIS A 164 -16.01 29.65 -7.26
CA HIS A 164 -15.23 30.50 -8.15
C HIS A 164 -16.09 31.66 -8.66
N ILE A 165 -15.44 32.81 -8.82
CA ILE A 165 -16.08 34.03 -9.35
C ILE A 165 -15.88 34.01 -10.87
N ALA A 166 -16.98 33.91 -11.62
CA ALA A 166 -16.93 33.98 -13.08
C ALA A 166 -16.55 35.39 -13.57
N PRO A 167 -16.09 35.55 -14.81
CA PRO A 167 -15.65 36.84 -15.38
C PRO A 167 -16.66 38.00 -15.25
N TYR A 168 -17.95 37.69 -15.09
CA TYR A 168 -19.04 38.66 -14.91
C TYR A 168 -19.49 38.85 -13.46
N GLY A 169 -18.69 38.45 -12.47
CA GLY A 169 -18.98 38.62 -11.04
C GLY A 169 -20.05 37.66 -10.48
N ARG A 170 -20.49 36.67 -11.26
CA ARG A 170 -21.43 35.64 -10.78
C ARG A 170 -20.67 34.58 -9.99
N LEU A 171 -21.22 34.24 -8.82
CA LEU A 171 -20.70 33.18 -7.96
C LEU A 171 -21.17 31.82 -8.51
N HIS A 172 -20.23 30.97 -8.89
CA HIS A 172 -20.51 29.60 -9.29
C HIS A 172 -19.97 28.65 -8.23
N ARG A 173 -20.85 27.76 -7.73
CA ARG A 173 -20.49 26.69 -6.80
C ARG A 173 -20.48 25.38 -7.57
N GLU A 174 -19.34 24.71 -7.53
CA GLU A 174 -19.16 23.40 -8.14
C GLU A 174 -18.87 22.36 -7.05
N THR A 175 -19.55 21.22 -7.12
CA THR A 175 -19.38 20.13 -6.16
C THR A 175 -18.67 18.96 -6.84
N HIS A 176 -17.49 18.60 -6.34
CA HIS A 176 -16.71 17.45 -6.79
C HIS A 176 -16.68 16.39 -5.70
N TYR A 177 -16.85 15.13 -6.05
CA TYR A 177 -16.71 14.02 -5.10
C TYR A 177 -15.26 13.56 -5.03
N ARG A 178 -14.77 13.34 -3.81
CA ARG A 178 -13.43 12.83 -3.54
C ARG A 178 -13.52 11.59 -2.66
N ASP A 179 -12.96 10.50 -3.14
CA ASP A 179 -12.85 9.29 -2.35
C ASP A 179 -11.74 9.45 -1.32
N VAL A 180 -12.11 9.22 -0.06
CA VAL A 180 -11.24 9.22 1.10
C VAL A 180 -11.20 7.79 1.60
N THR A 181 -10.07 7.13 1.36
CA THR A 181 -9.93 5.69 1.59
C THR A 181 -8.85 5.40 2.62
N HIS A 182 -8.97 4.27 3.28
CA HIS A 182 -7.91 3.68 4.08
C HIS A 182 -7.83 2.20 3.74
N GLY A 183 -6.62 1.68 3.65
CA GLY A 183 -6.41 0.32 3.18
C GLY A 183 -4.96 -0.12 3.28
N VAL A 184 -4.78 -1.42 3.08
CA VAL A 184 -3.48 -2.07 3.06
C VAL A 184 -3.40 -2.99 1.85
N TYR A 185 -2.39 -2.76 1.03
CA TYR A 185 -1.92 -3.63 -0.04
C TYR A 185 -0.68 -4.36 0.44
N VAL A 186 -0.68 -5.69 0.33
CA VAL A 186 0.44 -6.51 0.80
C VAL A 186 0.73 -7.66 -0.15
N ILE A 187 2.02 -7.94 -0.31
CA ILE A 187 2.54 -9.13 -0.99
C ILE A 187 3.49 -9.81 -0.02
N ALA A 188 3.26 -11.10 0.26
CA ALA A 188 4.13 -11.90 1.13
C ALA A 188 4.68 -13.10 0.36
N ARG A 189 6.00 -13.32 0.44
CA ARG A 189 6.71 -14.46 -0.18
C ARG A 189 7.52 -15.18 0.87
N ILE A 190 7.56 -16.51 0.85
CA ILE A 190 8.27 -17.29 1.87
C ILE A 190 9.54 -17.88 1.25
N SER A 191 10.63 -17.80 1.99
CA SER A 191 11.88 -18.50 1.68
C SER A 191 12.31 -19.27 2.92
N GLY A 192 12.01 -20.57 2.94
CA GLY A 192 12.20 -21.41 4.12
C GLY A 192 11.26 -20.99 5.27
N ASP A 193 11.83 -20.32 6.27
CA ASP A 193 11.14 -19.78 7.47
C ASP A 193 11.04 -18.24 7.46
N ILE A 194 11.70 -17.59 6.50
CA ILE A 194 11.69 -16.13 6.37
C ILE A 194 10.55 -15.72 5.45
N VAL A 195 9.77 -14.73 5.87
CA VAL A 195 8.78 -14.07 5.02
C VAL A 195 9.32 -12.72 4.55
N HIS A 196 9.27 -12.49 3.24
CA HIS A 196 9.54 -11.20 2.61
C HIS A 196 8.21 -10.52 2.31
N ILE A 197 8.05 -9.31 2.83
CA ILE A 197 6.79 -8.57 2.79
C ILE A 197 7.03 -7.24 2.08
N THR A 198 6.23 -6.98 1.06
CA THR A 198 6.07 -5.64 0.48
C THR A 198 4.70 -5.13 0.90
N LEU A 199 4.67 -3.98 1.59
CA LEU A 199 3.44 -3.39 2.11
C LEU A 199 3.32 -1.94 1.66
N SER A 200 2.14 -1.59 1.16
CA SER A 200 1.70 -0.22 0.94
C SER A 200 0.42 -0.02 1.73
N SER A 201 0.38 0.99 2.59
CA SER A 201 -0.83 1.35 3.33
C SER A 201 -1.15 2.82 3.13
N ASN A 202 -2.45 3.12 3.09
CA ASN A 202 -2.95 4.48 3.07
C ASN A 202 -4.00 4.66 4.17
N ASN A 203 -4.05 5.86 4.74
CA ASN A 203 -5.04 6.23 5.74
C ASN A 203 -5.47 7.68 5.52
N ASP A 204 -6.41 7.87 4.60
CA ASP A 204 -6.98 9.18 4.32
C ASP A 204 -8.16 9.43 5.26
N ARG A 205 -8.22 10.61 5.86
CA ARG A 205 -9.27 11.00 6.79
C ARG A 205 -9.71 12.43 6.52
N VAL A 206 -11.01 12.67 6.65
CA VAL A 206 -11.57 14.02 6.53
C VAL A 206 -11.27 14.78 7.82
N ASP A 207 -10.64 15.95 7.70
CA ASP A 207 -10.42 16.82 8.86
C ASP A 207 -11.78 17.37 9.32
N ARG A 208 -12.17 17.04 10.55
CA ARG A 208 -13.43 17.52 11.15
C ARG A 208 -13.37 19.01 11.52
N SER A 209 -12.18 19.58 11.66
CA SER A 209 -11.96 20.97 12.04
C SER A 209 -11.92 21.92 10.84
N HIS A 210 -11.49 21.44 9.67
CA HIS A 210 -11.45 22.22 8.43
C HIS A 210 -12.23 21.51 7.32
N PRO A 211 -13.50 21.89 7.08
CA PRO A 211 -14.29 21.34 5.99
C PRO A 211 -13.59 21.53 4.64
N GLY A 212 -13.33 20.44 3.93
CA GLY A 212 -12.64 20.44 2.64
C GLY A 212 -11.15 20.10 2.70
N VAL A 213 -10.59 19.87 3.89
CA VAL A 213 -9.22 19.34 4.08
C VAL A 213 -9.29 17.83 4.34
N ILE A 214 -8.37 17.10 3.72
CA ILE A 214 -8.21 15.64 3.89
C ILE A 214 -6.78 15.41 4.36
N ASP A 215 -6.62 14.83 5.54
CA ASP A 215 -5.31 14.37 5.99
C ASP A 215 -5.00 13.06 5.29
N VAL A 216 -3.83 13.00 4.65
CA VAL A 216 -3.37 11.85 3.88
C VAL A 216 -2.14 11.29 4.56
N GLN A 217 -2.17 10.00 4.87
CA GLN A 217 -1.02 9.26 5.40
C GLN A 217 -0.73 8.07 4.49
N ARG A 218 0.54 7.88 4.13
CA ARG A 218 0.99 6.77 3.30
C ARG A 218 2.27 6.17 3.85
N LEU A 219 2.35 4.85 3.84
CA LEU A 219 3.53 4.07 4.18
C LEU A 219 3.78 3.06 3.07
N ASP A 220 4.98 3.09 2.50
CA ASP A 220 5.46 2.11 1.52
C ASP A 220 6.76 1.52 2.06
N THR A 221 6.78 0.22 2.32
CA THR A 221 7.92 -0.45 2.94
C THR A 221 8.11 -1.87 2.42
N GLN A 222 9.36 -2.35 2.53
CA GLN A 222 9.71 -3.74 2.28
C GLN A 222 10.52 -4.24 3.47
N VAL A 223 10.00 -5.28 4.13
CA VAL A 223 10.62 -5.86 5.32
C VAL A 223 10.71 -7.37 5.18
N SER A 224 11.54 -7.98 6.02
CA SER A 224 11.62 -9.43 6.16
C SER A 224 11.72 -9.81 7.63
N GLY A 225 11.16 -10.96 7.98
CA GLY A 225 11.24 -11.52 9.33
C GLY A 225 10.79 -12.98 9.37
N HIS A 226 10.69 -13.54 10.57
CA HIS A 226 10.26 -14.92 10.76
C HIS A 226 8.74 -15.05 10.68
N LEU A 227 8.27 -16.21 10.23
CA LEU A 227 6.85 -16.56 10.24
C LEU A 227 6.32 -16.65 11.69
N GLY A 228 5.13 -16.10 11.94
CA GLY A 228 4.49 -16.12 13.25
C GLY A 228 4.94 -15.04 14.23
N GLU A 229 5.97 -14.25 13.88
CA GLU A 229 6.47 -13.17 14.72
C GLU A 229 5.92 -11.80 14.28
N TRP A 230 5.80 -10.88 15.23
CA TRP A 230 5.47 -9.48 14.94
C TRP A 230 6.72 -8.76 14.45
N ILE A 231 6.64 -8.25 13.22
CA ILE A 231 7.69 -7.48 12.55
C ILE A 231 7.30 -6.01 12.60
N GLU A 232 8.19 -5.16 13.11
CA GLU A 232 8.00 -3.70 13.11
C GLU A 232 8.22 -3.14 11.70
N LEU A 233 7.23 -2.45 11.15
CA LEU A 233 7.26 -1.90 9.79
C LEU A 233 7.84 -0.48 9.74
N GLY A 234 7.72 0.24 10.86
CA GLY A 234 8.21 1.60 11.02
C GLY A 234 7.40 2.41 12.02
N ASN A 235 8.01 3.49 12.48
CA ASN A 235 7.41 4.49 13.33
C ASN A 235 7.46 5.88 12.65
N ALA A 236 6.34 6.58 12.61
CA ALA A 236 6.28 7.97 12.18
C ALA A 236 5.80 8.84 13.35
N ARG A 237 6.56 9.89 13.67
CA ARG A 237 6.18 10.87 14.70
C ARG A 237 6.02 12.23 14.07
N GLU A 238 4.85 12.83 14.26
CA GLU A 238 4.56 14.19 13.83
C GLU A 238 4.22 15.06 15.03
N SER A 239 4.92 16.19 15.17
CA SER A 239 4.62 17.21 16.17
C SER A 239 4.12 18.47 15.46
N ARG A 240 2.88 18.88 15.74
CA ARG A 240 2.31 20.13 15.24
C ARG A 240 2.16 21.11 16.41
N GLN A 241 2.76 22.29 16.26
CA GLN A 241 2.55 23.43 17.14
C GLN A 241 1.82 24.52 16.35
N SER A 242 0.70 24.99 16.90
CA SER A 242 -0.09 26.08 16.32
C SER A 242 -0.23 27.18 17.35
N ASP A 243 0.33 28.34 17.01
CA ASP A 243 0.25 29.55 17.81
C ASP A 243 -0.58 30.58 17.04
N GLN A 244 -1.76 30.89 17.58
CA GLN A 244 -2.71 31.81 16.97
C GLN A 244 -2.85 33.05 17.87
N GLN A 245 -2.34 34.18 17.38
CA GLN A 245 -2.48 35.49 18.02
C GLN A 245 -3.58 36.32 17.37
N GLY A 246 -4.56 36.73 18.16
CA GLY A 246 -5.57 37.74 17.80
C GLY A 246 -5.45 38.96 18.70
N LEU A 247 -6.17 40.04 18.34
CA LEU A 247 -6.09 41.36 19.02
C LEU A 247 -6.29 41.31 20.55
N LEU A 248 -6.99 40.30 21.09
CA LEU A 248 -7.27 40.15 22.54
C LEU A 248 -7.17 38.69 23.05
N ARG A 249 -6.67 37.75 22.23
CA ARG A 249 -6.64 36.31 22.56
C ARG A 249 -5.35 35.65 22.09
N GLN A 250 -4.78 34.81 22.94
CA GLN A 250 -3.64 33.96 22.60
C GLN A 250 -4.02 32.49 22.79
N HIS A 251 -3.93 31.72 21.72
CA HIS A 251 -4.13 30.28 21.73
C HIS A 251 -2.85 29.58 21.30
N SER A 252 -2.37 28.64 22.12
CA SER A 252 -1.29 27.73 21.79
C SER A 252 -1.81 26.29 21.84
N ALA A 253 -1.68 25.56 20.74
CA ALA A 253 -2.05 24.16 20.65
C ALA A 253 -0.82 23.35 20.24
N SER A 254 -0.47 22.32 21.01
CA SER A 254 0.54 21.34 20.64
C SER A 254 -0.11 19.98 20.52
N SER A 255 0.07 19.32 19.37
CA SER A 255 -0.34 17.93 19.18
C SER A 255 0.84 17.08 18.73
N GLN A 256 0.99 15.93 19.37
CA GLN A 256 1.94 14.89 18.99
C GLN A 256 1.16 13.67 18.51
N GLU A 257 1.49 13.20 17.33
CA GLU A 257 0.91 12.03 16.67
C GLU A 257 2.04 11.02 16.43
N GLU A 258 1.91 9.84 17.01
CA GLU A 258 2.82 8.71 16.81
C GLU A 258 2.06 7.58 16.14
N LEU A 259 2.54 7.19 14.96
CA LEU A 259 2.07 6.06 14.18
C LEU A 259 3.10 4.96 14.30
N SER A 260 2.74 3.83 14.92
CA SER A 260 3.56 2.62 14.94
C SER A 260 2.80 1.52 14.23
N MET A 261 3.43 0.89 13.24
CA MET A 261 2.83 -0.23 12.53
C MET A 261 3.67 -1.49 12.70
N ARG A 262 3.01 -2.59 13.05
CA ARG A 262 3.60 -3.91 13.11
C ARG A 262 2.74 -4.90 12.33
N LEU A 263 3.39 -5.93 11.80
CA LEU A 263 2.73 -6.93 10.98
C LEU A 263 3.23 -8.31 11.34
N LYS A 264 2.32 -9.27 11.38
CA LYS A 264 2.59 -10.69 11.60
C LYS A 264 2.01 -11.48 10.44
N VAL A 265 2.80 -12.42 9.90
CA VAL A 265 2.34 -13.37 8.88
C VAL A 265 2.34 -14.76 9.49
N GLU A 266 1.22 -15.46 9.39
CA GLU A 266 1.07 -16.85 9.82
C GLU A 266 0.73 -17.71 8.61
N ALA A 267 1.34 -18.89 8.50
CA ALA A 267 0.88 -19.88 7.52
C ALA A 267 -0.34 -20.61 8.09
N LEU A 268 -1.38 -20.70 7.27
CA LEU A 268 -2.56 -21.51 7.57
C LEU A 268 -2.34 -22.91 6.99
N GLU A 269 -2.54 -23.93 7.83
CA GLU A 269 -2.57 -25.34 7.41
C GLU A 269 -3.84 -25.67 6.60
#